data_AF-A0A173TKK8-F1
#
_entry.id   AF-A0A173TKK8-F1
#
_cell.length_a   1.000
_cell.length_b   1.000
_cell.length_c   1.000
_cell.angle_alpha   90.00
_cell.angle_beta   90.00
_cell.angle_gamma   90.00
#
_symmetry.space_group_name_H-M   'P 1'
#
loop_
_entity.id
_entity.type
_entity.pdbx_description
1 polymer ?
#
loop_
_entity_poly.entity_id
_entity_poly.type
_entity_poly.pdbx_seq_one_letter_code
_entity_poly.pdbx_strand_id
1 'polypeptide(L)'
;MIAIFKREIRNYLKRPLFWVGVLLVIYGVFNATSPYLTTHYLTTGEEIINDQSNTSVEGEVYEGYIPATPEKHREVWHEKVKIKLTDVFGLTDSEAQNVIEKLESMNLKEAYAYLEQEYDWYGARYLYEDSTYYKGTAEEINAYLDKKLEDKTFSFYYARKFADFAGLYMVFFAIIMLAVLFLQDTKKHTYELLHTKPVTAGKYVMGKVSAGFTICLLVLTILNILFWVLCRIYTKDSGFEVRLWDFVASTVLYILPNMLMIVSIYTLISLIFKNPLPGVPLLILYMVYSNLGGTNAEGVYGYWGKPLAIMVRFPGQLFDTTPPPMALLNQSFLIIVSVVIILISIQIWKRRRI
;
A
#
# COMPACT_ATOMS: atom_id res chain seq x y z
N MET A 1 34.03 -9.14 -3.35
CA MET A 1 32.84 -8.67 -2.64
C MET A 1 32.98 -7.19 -2.29
N ILE A 2 33.74 -6.79 -1.25
CA ILE A 2 33.85 -5.39 -0.78
C ILE A 2 34.26 -4.40 -1.89
N ALA A 3 35.24 -4.74 -2.72
CA ALA A 3 35.68 -3.85 -3.79
C ALA A 3 34.60 -3.60 -4.86
N ILE A 4 33.86 -4.65 -5.24
CA ILE A 4 32.74 -4.57 -6.18
C ILE A 4 31.65 -3.73 -5.55
N PHE A 5 31.23 -4.08 -4.34
CA PHE A 5 30.24 -3.34 -3.57
C PHE A 5 30.55 -1.84 -3.50
N LYS A 6 31.73 -1.44 -3.01
CA LYS A 6 32.13 -0.04 -2.90
C LYS A 6 32.10 0.69 -4.25
N ARG A 7 32.51 0.02 -5.33
CA ARG A 7 32.46 0.58 -6.70
C ARG A 7 31.03 0.84 -7.13
N GLU A 8 30.13 -0.13 -6.96
CA GLU A 8 28.72 0.00 -7.36
C GLU A 8 28.03 1.12 -6.57
N ILE A 9 28.19 1.16 -5.24
CA ILE A 9 27.61 2.23 -4.39
C ILE A 9 28.09 3.61 -4.85
N ARG A 10 29.41 3.78 -5.04
CA ARG A 10 29.97 5.05 -5.51
C ARG A 10 29.42 5.46 -6.87
N ASN A 11 29.22 4.51 -7.78
CA ASN A 11 28.69 4.80 -9.11
C ASN A 11 27.24 5.28 -9.07
N TYR A 12 26.41 4.72 -8.18
CA TYR A 12 25.04 5.21 -8.01
C TYR A 12 24.99 6.62 -7.44
N LEU A 13 25.70 6.86 -6.34
CA LEU A 13 25.63 8.15 -5.65
C LEU A 13 26.15 9.32 -6.50
N LYS A 14 27.03 9.04 -7.47
CA LYS A 14 27.52 10.03 -8.44
C LYS A 14 26.57 10.31 -9.61
N ARG A 15 25.56 9.47 -9.84
CA ARG A 15 24.67 9.60 -11.00
C ARG A 15 23.50 10.52 -10.65
N PRO A 16 23.25 11.60 -11.43
CA PRO A 16 22.08 12.45 -11.23
C PRO A 16 20.77 11.67 -11.29
N LEU A 17 20.68 10.66 -12.17
CA LEU A 17 19.49 9.81 -12.32
C LEU A 17 19.07 9.12 -11.00
N PHE A 18 20.03 8.74 -10.15
CA PHE A 18 19.74 8.14 -8.84
C PHE A 18 18.97 9.13 -7.96
N TRP A 19 19.47 10.36 -7.83
CA TRP A 19 18.84 11.39 -7.00
C TRP A 19 17.51 11.88 -7.56
N VAL A 20 17.37 11.98 -8.89
CA VAL A 20 16.07 12.24 -9.53
C VAL A 20 15.07 11.13 -9.17
N GLY A 21 15.50 9.86 -9.23
CA GLY A 21 14.67 8.73 -8.80
C GLY A 21 14.25 8.83 -7.34
N VAL A 22 15.17 9.21 -6.44
CA VAL A 22 14.86 9.42 -5.01
C VAL A 22 13.81 10.51 -4.83
N LEU A 23 13.94 11.65 -5.52
CA LEU A 23 12.97 12.75 -5.44
C LEU A 23 11.59 12.33 -5.96
N LEU A 24 11.52 11.56 -7.05
CA LEU A 24 10.26 11.04 -7.58
C LEU A 24 9.56 10.08 -6.61
N VAL A 25 10.33 9.21 -5.94
CA VAL A 25 9.79 8.33 -4.90
C VAL A 25 9.26 9.14 -3.72
N ILE A 26 10.03 10.12 -3.23
CA ILE A 26 9.60 11.00 -2.14
C ILE A 26 8.30 11.71 -2.51
N TYR A 27 8.25 12.34 -3.69
CA TYR A 27 7.06 13.05 -4.17
C TYR A 27 5.86 12.11 -4.30
N GLY A 28 6.05 10.93 -4.90
CA GLY A 28 4.97 9.96 -5.09
C GLY A 28 4.38 9.48 -3.76
N VAL A 29 5.23 9.12 -2.80
CA VAL A 29 4.78 8.70 -1.47
C VAL A 29 4.12 9.87 -0.73
N PHE A 30 4.65 11.08 -0.83
CA PHE A 30 4.09 12.27 -0.19
C PHE A 30 2.72 12.62 -0.77
N ASN A 31 2.58 12.63 -2.09
CA ASN A 31 1.31 12.89 -2.76
C ASN A 31 0.23 11.88 -2.32
N ALA A 32 0.60 10.61 -2.18
CA ALA A 32 -0.35 9.56 -1.79
C ALA A 32 -0.68 9.54 -0.28
N THR A 33 0.16 10.12 0.58
CA THR A 33 0.01 10.00 2.05
C THR A 33 -0.19 11.32 2.77
N SER A 34 0.04 12.46 2.11
CA SER A 34 -0.15 13.78 2.72
C SER A 34 -1.59 14.07 3.18
N PRO A 35 -2.67 13.58 2.54
CA PRO A 35 -4.02 13.78 3.06
C PRO A 35 -4.21 13.20 4.46
N TYR A 36 -3.61 12.05 4.76
CA TYR A 36 -3.71 11.46 6.10
C TYR A 36 -3.08 12.35 7.19
N LEU A 37 -2.08 13.16 6.84
CA LEU A 37 -1.42 14.07 7.78
C LEU A 37 -2.31 15.24 8.24
N THR A 38 -3.43 15.51 7.56
CA THR A 38 -4.37 16.56 7.97
C THR A 38 -5.40 16.07 9.00
N THR A 39 -5.31 14.80 9.42
CA THR A 39 -6.15 14.25 10.49
C THR A 39 -5.83 14.96 11.82
N HIS A 40 -6.85 15.41 12.53
CA HIS A 40 -6.73 16.06 13.83
C HIS A 40 -8.04 15.91 14.63
N TYR A 41 -7.96 16.17 15.93
CA TYR A 41 -9.15 16.34 16.75
C TYR A 41 -9.87 17.63 16.39
N LEU A 42 -11.18 17.57 16.25
CA LEU A 42 -12.01 18.70 15.88
C LEU A 42 -12.40 19.53 17.11
N THR A 43 -12.40 20.85 16.96
CA THR A 43 -12.93 21.74 17.99
C THR A 43 -14.45 21.72 18.01
N THR A 44 -15.07 22.09 19.13
CA THR A 44 -16.55 22.09 19.26
C THR A 44 -17.18 22.99 18.20
N GLY A 45 -18.06 22.43 17.36
CA GLY A 45 -18.71 23.13 16.26
C GLY A 45 -17.86 23.28 14.99
N GLU A 46 -16.66 22.68 14.95
CA GLU A 46 -15.88 22.57 13.73
C GLU A 46 -16.46 21.48 12.82
N GLU A 47 -16.69 21.85 11.56
CA GLU A 47 -17.13 20.94 10.52
C GLU A 47 -16.07 20.86 9.42
N ILE A 48 -15.76 19.65 8.95
CA ILE A 48 -14.91 19.46 7.78
C ILE A 48 -15.76 19.73 6.54
N ILE A 49 -15.65 20.94 6.00
CA ILE A 49 -16.39 21.37 4.81
C ILE A 49 -15.74 20.77 3.56
N ASN A 50 -16.50 19.94 2.85
CA ASN A 50 -16.18 19.49 1.50
C ASN A 50 -17.47 19.34 0.68
N ASP A 51 -17.35 19.40 -0.65
CA ASP A 51 -18.49 19.28 -1.57
C ASP A 51 -19.02 17.83 -1.73
N GLN A 52 -18.61 16.92 -0.84
CA GLN A 52 -18.94 15.50 -0.92
C GLN A 52 -20.24 15.18 -0.15
N SER A 53 -20.89 14.08 -0.54
CA SER A 53 -22.15 13.59 0.07
C SER A 53 -22.00 13.34 1.57
N ASN A 54 -23.10 13.37 2.33
CA ASN A 54 -23.06 13.07 3.77
C ASN A 54 -22.70 11.62 4.08
N THR A 55 -22.64 10.74 3.08
CA THR A 55 -22.20 9.36 3.25
C THR A 55 -21.23 8.95 2.13
N SER A 56 -20.45 7.90 2.38
CA SER A 56 -19.51 7.33 1.41
C SER A 56 -19.39 5.81 1.58
N VAL A 57 -19.05 5.13 0.48
CA VAL A 57 -18.60 3.72 0.51
C VAL A 57 -17.18 3.62 1.08
N GLU A 58 -16.33 4.60 0.75
CA GLU A 58 -14.92 4.69 1.16
C GLU A 58 -14.67 6.10 1.70
N GLY A 59 -15.08 6.37 2.93
CA GLY A 59 -14.87 7.67 3.58
C GLY A 59 -13.64 7.65 4.49
N GLU A 60 -12.83 8.71 4.45
CA GLU A 60 -11.69 8.88 5.36
C GLU A 60 -11.96 9.91 6.47
N VAL A 61 -11.30 9.75 7.61
CA VAL A 61 -11.52 10.61 8.80
C VAL A 61 -11.10 12.05 8.55
N TYR A 62 -10.05 12.28 7.76
CA TYR A 62 -9.61 13.63 7.41
C TYR A 62 -10.61 14.36 6.49
N GLU A 63 -11.62 13.65 5.96
CA GLU A 63 -12.74 14.18 5.18
C GLU A 63 -14.03 14.28 6.01
N GLY A 64 -13.96 13.95 7.31
CA GLY A 64 -15.09 13.97 8.24
C GLY A 64 -15.88 12.67 8.31
N TYR A 65 -15.45 11.61 7.63
CA TYR A 65 -16.17 10.35 7.63
C TYR A 65 -15.71 9.38 8.71
N ILE A 66 -16.68 8.73 9.36
CA ILE A 66 -16.46 7.63 10.30
C ILE A 66 -17.35 6.44 9.94
N PRO A 67 -16.93 5.20 10.26
CA PRO A 67 -17.73 4.02 9.98
C PRO A 67 -19.00 4.02 10.83
N ALA A 68 -20.14 3.72 10.21
CA ALA A 68 -21.41 3.57 10.92
C ALA A 68 -21.45 2.28 11.74
N THR A 69 -22.00 2.32 12.95
CA THR A 69 -22.39 1.09 13.67
C THR A 69 -23.56 0.42 12.94
N PRO A 70 -23.84 -0.88 13.13
CA PRO A 70 -24.96 -1.53 12.45
C PRO A 70 -26.29 -0.78 12.61
N GLU A 71 -26.54 -0.21 13.79
CA GLU A 71 -27.73 0.58 14.09
C GLU A 71 -27.71 1.91 13.33
N LYS A 72 -26.60 2.67 13.42
CA LYS A 72 -26.45 3.95 12.72
C LYS A 72 -26.46 3.78 11.20
N HIS A 73 -25.90 2.68 10.70
CA HIS A 73 -25.87 2.33 9.29
C HIS A 73 -27.30 2.11 8.77
N ARG A 74 -28.13 1.43 9.56
CA ARG A 74 -29.55 1.25 9.23
C ARG A 74 -30.34 2.57 9.28
N GLU A 75 -30.09 3.40 10.27
CA GLU A 75 -30.70 4.74 10.41
C GLU A 75 -30.37 5.63 9.21
N VAL A 76 -29.09 5.81 8.89
CA VAL A 76 -28.62 6.62 7.75
C VAL A 76 -29.16 6.05 6.43
N TRP A 77 -29.23 4.73 6.29
CA TRP A 77 -29.85 4.11 5.13
C TRP A 77 -31.34 4.43 5.02
N HIS A 78 -32.10 4.35 6.11
CA HIS A 78 -33.52 4.72 6.13
C HIS A 78 -33.74 6.19 5.73
N GLU A 79 -32.92 7.12 6.21
CA GLU A 79 -32.98 8.53 5.80
C GLU A 79 -32.79 8.69 4.29
N LYS A 80 -31.80 8.01 3.71
CA LYS A 80 -31.57 8.06 2.26
C LYS A 80 -32.68 7.37 1.47
N VAL A 81 -33.25 6.29 1.98
CA VAL A 81 -34.42 5.63 1.38
C VAL A 81 -35.60 6.60 1.37
N LYS A 82 -35.88 7.28 2.49
CA LYS A 82 -36.96 8.26 2.60
C LYS A 82 -36.80 9.37 1.56
N ILE A 83 -35.61 9.96 1.45
CA ILE A 83 -35.29 10.99 0.44
C ILE A 83 -35.50 10.45 -0.99
N LYS A 84 -35.08 9.20 -1.28
CA LYS A 84 -35.31 8.61 -2.60
C LYS A 84 -36.79 8.41 -2.89
N LEU A 85 -37.57 7.95 -1.92
CA LEU A 85 -39.01 7.77 -2.06
C LEU A 85 -39.73 9.10 -2.33
N THR A 86 -39.32 10.19 -1.67
CA THR A 86 -39.91 11.52 -1.91
C THR A 86 -39.45 12.12 -3.24
N ASP A 87 -38.15 12.18 -3.49
CA ASP A 87 -37.57 12.98 -4.57
C ASP A 87 -37.65 12.29 -5.93
N VAL A 88 -37.58 10.97 -5.95
CA VAL A 88 -37.55 10.18 -7.20
C VAL A 88 -38.88 9.49 -7.45
N PHE A 89 -39.47 8.88 -6.42
CA PHE A 89 -40.74 8.15 -6.56
C PHE A 89 -41.98 9.02 -6.31
N GLY A 90 -41.79 10.27 -5.87
CA GLY A 90 -42.87 11.26 -5.74
C GLY A 90 -43.84 10.99 -4.60
N LEU A 91 -43.45 10.16 -3.61
CA LEU A 91 -44.26 9.92 -2.42
C LEU A 91 -44.30 11.19 -1.55
N THR A 92 -45.41 11.38 -0.85
CA THR A 92 -45.49 12.38 0.22
C THR A 92 -44.60 11.96 1.40
N ASP A 93 -44.20 12.93 2.24
CA ASP A 93 -43.36 12.64 3.42
C ASP A 93 -44.00 11.60 4.36
N SER A 94 -45.33 11.64 4.51
CA SER A 94 -46.08 10.68 5.32
C SER A 94 -46.12 9.27 4.71
N GLU A 95 -46.26 9.16 3.39
CA GLU A 95 -46.22 7.86 2.71
C GLU A 95 -44.82 7.26 2.79
N ALA A 96 -43.78 8.06 2.56
CA ALA A 96 -42.41 7.63 2.70
C ALA A 96 -42.09 7.20 4.15
N GLN A 97 -42.61 7.92 5.16
CA GLN A 97 -42.46 7.55 6.56
C GLN A 97 -43.10 6.18 6.89
N ASN A 98 -44.30 5.92 6.39
CA ASN A 98 -44.98 4.62 6.57
C ASN A 98 -44.16 3.46 5.97
N VAL A 99 -43.48 3.72 4.85
CA VAL A 99 -42.56 2.74 4.24
C VAL A 99 -41.38 2.47 5.18
N ILE A 100 -40.76 3.51 5.74
CA ILE A 100 -39.65 3.35 6.69
C ILE A 100 -40.06 2.53 7.91
N GLU A 101 -41.20 2.83 8.53
CA GLU A 101 -41.72 2.08 9.69
C GLU A 101 -41.92 0.59 9.37
N LYS A 102 -42.38 0.28 8.15
CA LYS A 102 -42.50 -1.09 7.69
C LYS A 102 -41.13 -1.76 7.53
N LEU A 103 -40.16 -1.05 6.97
CA LEU A 103 -38.78 -1.55 6.80
C LEU A 103 -38.08 -1.82 8.14
N GLU A 104 -38.36 -1.06 9.20
CA GLU A 104 -37.75 -1.25 10.53
C GLU A 104 -37.97 -2.66 11.10
N SER A 105 -39.12 -3.27 10.79
CA SER A 105 -39.46 -4.64 11.22
C SER A 105 -38.79 -5.74 10.38
N MET A 106 -38.18 -5.38 9.25
CA MET A 106 -37.63 -6.31 8.25
C MET A 106 -36.12 -6.42 8.35
N ASN A 107 -35.59 -7.63 8.14
CA ASN A 107 -34.16 -7.78 7.91
C ASN A 107 -33.76 -7.16 6.56
N LEU A 108 -32.46 -6.93 6.32
CA LEU A 108 -31.99 -6.23 5.12
C LEU A 108 -32.43 -6.92 3.82
N LYS A 109 -32.41 -8.26 3.75
CA LYS A 109 -32.80 -8.98 2.54
C LYS A 109 -34.28 -8.82 2.23
N GLU A 110 -35.12 -8.90 3.26
CA GLU A 110 -36.57 -8.65 3.16
C GLU A 110 -36.86 -7.21 2.76
N ALA A 111 -36.17 -6.25 3.37
CA ALA A 111 -36.31 -4.84 3.07
C ALA A 111 -35.92 -4.51 1.62
N TYR A 112 -34.84 -5.10 1.09
CA TYR A 112 -34.47 -4.94 -0.31
C TYR A 112 -35.53 -5.53 -1.24
N ALA A 113 -35.96 -6.78 -0.98
CA ALA A 113 -36.98 -7.44 -1.78
C ALA A 113 -38.32 -6.68 -1.77
N TYR A 114 -38.69 -6.08 -0.63
CA TYR A 114 -39.89 -5.25 -0.51
C TYR A 114 -39.82 -4.00 -1.39
N LEU A 115 -38.70 -3.27 -1.35
CA LEU A 115 -38.48 -2.07 -2.16
C LEU A 115 -38.42 -2.40 -3.66
N GLU A 116 -37.85 -3.55 -4.02
CA GLU A 116 -37.88 -4.06 -5.39
C GLU A 116 -39.30 -4.38 -5.86
N GLN A 117 -40.11 -5.06 -5.04
CA GLN A 117 -41.45 -5.50 -5.43
C GLN A 117 -42.48 -4.38 -5.52
N GLU A 118 -42.50 -3.47 -4.55
CA GLU A 118 -43.52 -2.41 -4.48
C GLU A 118 -43.17 -1.18 -5.32
N TYR A 119 -41.87 -0.89 -5.49
CA TYR A 119 -41.40 0.35 -6.11
C TYR A 119 -40.50 0.11 -7.34
N ASP A 120 -40.31 -1.15 -7.77
CA ASP A 120 -39.39 -1.54 -8.87
C ASP A 120 -37.95 -1.01 -8.65
N TRP A 121 -37.53 -0.92 -7.39
CA TRP A 121 -36.26 -0.29 -7.01
C TRP A 121 -35.15 -1.29 -6.62
N TYR A 122 -34.35 -1.68 -7.62
CA TYR A 122 -33.18 -2.58 -7.46
C TYR A 122 -31.93 -1.92 -6.85
N GLY A 123 -32.00 -0.63 -6.52
CA GLY A 123 -30.85 0.16 -6.04
C GLY A 123 -30.71 0.23 -4.52
N ALA A 124 -31.66 -0.33 -3.77
CA ALA A 124 -31.73 -0.20 -2.32
C ALA A 124 -30.49 -0.77 -1.61
N ARG A 125 -29.94 -1.86 -2.14
CA ARG A 125 -28.70 -2.47 -1.65
C ARG A 125 -27.48 -1.55 -1.84
N TYR A 126 -27.30 -0.97 -3.02
CA TYR A 126 -26.19 -0.05 -3.28
C TYR A 126 -26.28 1.19 -2.38
N LEU A 127 -27.50 1.67 -2.13
CA LEU A 127 -27.70 2.78 -1.20
C LEU A 127 -27.31 2.42 0.25
N TYR A 128 -27.50 1.15 0.65
CA TYR A 128 -27.01 0.66 1.94
C TYR A 128 -25.47 0.64 1.95
N GLU A 129 -24.83 0.09 0.92
CA GLU A 129 -23.37 0.09 0.78
C GLU A 129 -22.79 1.54 0.80
N ASP A 130 -23.45 2.50 0.16
CA ASP A 130 -23.10 3.93 0.18
C ASP A 130 -23.20 4.59 1.57
N SER A 131 -23.89 3.97 2.52
CA SER A 131 -24.07 4.48 3.89
C SER A 131 -23.11 3.85 4.91
N THR A 132 -22.11 3.09 4.44
CA THR A 132 -21.10 2.46 5.30
C THR A 132 -20.33 3.49 6.12
N TYR A 133 -20.03 4.65 5.52
CA TYR A 133 -19.43 5.80 6.20
C TYR A 133 -20.36 6.99 6.14
N TYR A 134 -20.40 7.77 7.22
CA TYR A 134 -21.19 8.99 7.32
C TYR A 134 -20.35 10.14 7.85
N LYS A 135 -20.72 11.37 7.52
CA LYS A 135 -20.12 12.58 8.11
C LYS A 135 -20.53 12.66 9.57
N GLY A 136 -19.58 12.43 10.46
CA GLY A 136 -19.81 12.50 11.90
C GLY A 136 -19.76 13.94 12.41
N THR A 137 -20.34 14.18 13.58
CA THR A 137 -20.12 15.44 14.30
C THR A 137 -18.70 15.49 14.87
N ALA A 138 -18.26 16.67 15.31
CA ALA A 138 -16.97 16.84 15.98
C ALA A 138 -16.81 15.87 17.16
N GLU A 139 -17.87 15.66 17.94
CA GLU A 139 -17.89 14.76 19.09
C GLU A 139 -17.75 13.28 18.66
N GLU A 140 -18.48 12.86 17.63
CA GLU A 140 -18.42 11.48 17.11
C GLU A 140 -17.05 11.16 16.51
N ILE A 141 -16.48 12.10 15.75
CA ILE A 141 -15.15 11.97 15.16
C ILE A 141 -14.08 11.89 16.25
N ASN A 142 -14.13 12.77 17.26
CA ASN A 142 -13.17 12.74 18.35
C ASN A 142 -13.28 11.46 19.17
N ALA A 143 -14.50 10.99 19.47
CA ALA A 143 -14.71 9.71 20.15
C ALA A 143 -14.20 8.52 19.33
N TYR A 144 -14.36 8.56 18.00
CA TYR A 144 -13.79 7.56 17.11
C TYR A 144 -12.26 7.58 17.11
N LEU A 145 -11.65 8.77 17.05
CA LEU A 145 -10.19 8.94 17.13
C LEU A 145 -9.65 8.41 18.47
N ASP A 146 -10.27 8.77 19.59
CA ASP A 146 -9.87 8.29 20.92
C ASP A 146 -9.88 6.76 20.99
N LYS A 147 -10.97 6.14 20.51
CA LYS A 147 -11.08 4.68 20.46
C LYS A 147 -10.01 4.03 19.59
N LYS A 148 -9.67 4.63 18.43
CA LYS A 148 -8.66 4.07 17.53
C LYS A 148 -7.24 4.29 18.03
N LEU A 149 -7.01 5.36 18.77
CA LEU A 149 -5.69 5.76 19.27
C LEU A 149 -5.39 5.26 20.70
N GLU A 150 -6.33 4.58 21.34
CA GLU A 150 -6.18 4.00 22.68
C GLU A 150 -4.99 3.03 22.78
N ASP A 151 -4.91 2.05 21.87
CA ASP A 151 -3.89 0.99 21.90
C ASP A 151 -2.73 1.20 20.92
N LYS A 152 -2.94 2.07 19.92
CA LYS A 152 -2.04 2.24 18.77
C LYS A 152 -1.80 3.71 18.51
N THR A 153 -0.54 4.03 18.25
CA THR A 153 -0.12 5.37 17.87
C THR A 153 -0.69 5.76 16.50
N PHE A 154 -0.85 7.05 16.25
CA PHE A 154 -1.20 7.53 14.90
C PHE A 154 -0.14 7.08 13.88
N SER A 155 1.14 7.13 14.25
CA SER A 155 2.23 6.66 13.41
C SER A 155 2.16 5.18 13.06
N PHE A 156 1.54 4.33 13.88
CA PHE A 156 1.34 2.92 13.55
C PHE A 156 0.44 2.75 12.31
N TYR A 157 -0.67 3.48 12.27
CA TYR A 157 -1.60 3.49 11.15
C TYR A 157 -0.98 4.15 9.92
N TYR A 158 -0.42 5.34 10.11
CA TYR A 158 0.22 6.10 9.03
C TYR A 158 1.42 5.36 8.43
N ALA A 159 2.26 4.70 9.25
CA ALA A 159 3.42 3.95 8.77
C ALA A 159 3.04 2.78 7.85
N ARG A 160 1.85 2.19 8.01
CA ARG A 160 1.35 1.13 7.11
C ARG A 160 0.90 1.69 5.77
N LYS A 161 0.19 2.82 5.76
CA LYS A 161 -0.10 3.56 4.52
C LYS A 161 1.17 4.03 3.82
N PHE A 162 2.13 4.58 4.58
CA PHE A 162 3.47 4.86 4.10
C PHE A 162 4.13 3.62 3.50
N ALA A 163 4.09 2.47 4.17
CA ALA A 163 4.74 1.27 3.68
C ALA A 163 4.10 0.71 2.41
N ASP A 164 2.79 0.85 2.26
CA ASP A 164 2.07 0.51 1.03
C ASP A 164 2.63 1.28 -0.17
N PHE A 165 2.55 2.61 -0.11
CA PHE A 165 2.96 3.47 -1.21
C PHE A 165 4.48 3.48 -1.39
N ALA A 166 5.26 3.52 -0.31
CA ALA A 166 6.71 3.42 -0.38
C ALA A 166 7.14 2.08 -1.01
N GLY A 167 6.48 0.98 -0.66
CA GLY A 167 6.69 -0.31 -1.29
C GLY A 167 6.48 -0.23 -2.80
N LEU A 168 5.33 0.28 -3.24
CA LEU A 168 4.98 0.46 -4.65
C LEU A 168 6.02 1.30 -5.42
N TYR A 169 6.33 2.51 -4.94
CA TYR A 169 7.29 3.40 -5.59
C TYR A 169 8.72 2.85 -5.57
N MET A 170 9.09 2.12 -4.52
CA MET A 170 10.38 1.44 -4.43
C MET A 170 10.54 0.32 -5.45
N VAL A 171 9.46 -0.38 -5.84
CA VAL A 171 9.54 -1.36 -6.94
C VAL A 171 9.86 -0.66 -8.26
N PHE A 172 9.17 0.44 -8.60
CA PHE A 172 9.48 1.22 -9.81
C PHE A 172 10.91 1.75 -9.79
N PHE A 173 11.35 2.29 -8.65
CA PHE A 173 12.72 2.74 -8.45
C PHE A 173 13.73 1.61 -8.66
N ALA A 174 13.50 0.44 -8.06
CA ALA A 174 14.36 -0.72 -8.17
C ALA A 174 14.47 -1.23 -9.60
N ILE A 175 13.37 -1.26 -10.36
CA ILE A 175 13.37 -1.66 -11.78
C ILE A 175 14.38 -0.84 -12.59
N ILE A 176 14.35 0.49 -12.44
CA ILE A 176 15.23 1.40 -13.18
C ILE A 176 16.68 1.30 -12.66
N MET A 177 16.87 1.30 -11.34
CA MET A 177 18.20 1.30 -10.75
C MET A 177 18.93 -0.01 -11.01
N LEU A 178 18.27 -1.16 -10.86
CA LEU A 178 18.88 -2.46 -11.14
C LEU A 178 19.22 -2.62 -12.61
N ALA A 179 18.42 -2.07 -13.53
CA ALA A 179 18.82 -2.00 -14.94
C ALA A 179 20.13 -1.25 -15.11
N VAL A 180 20.27 -0.08 -14.49
CA VAL A 180 21.51 0.70 -14.53
C VAL A 180 22.69 -0.03 -13.88
N LEU A 181 22.48 -0.81 -12.80
CA LEU A 181 23.54 -1.60 -12.15
C LEU A 181 24.18 -2.60 -13.09
N PHE A 182 23.36 -3.37 -13.79
CA PHE A 182 23.80 -4.49 -14.61
C PHE A 182 24.16 -4.06 -16.03
N LEU A 183 23.56 -2.99 -16.56
CA LEU A 183 23.93 -2.41 -17.87
C LEU A 183 25.36 -1.88 -17.88
N GLN A 184 25.93 -1.55 -16.72
CA GLN A 184 27.32 -1.13 -16.61
C GLN A 184 28.29 -2.28 -16.92
N ASP A 185 27.93 -3.52 -16.61
CA ASP A 185 28.82 -4.66 -16.85
C ASP A 185 28.68 -5.24 -18.27
N THR A 186 27.56 -4.99 -18.94
CA THR A 186 27.34 -5.41 -20.33
C THR A 186 27.95 -4.45 -21.35
N LYS A 187 28.33 -3.23 -20.97
CA LYS A 187 29.02 -2.27 -21.86
C LYS A 187 30.48 -2.67 -22.09
N LYS A 188 30.92 -2.58 -23.36
CA LYS A 188 32.33 -2.67 -23.82
C LYS A 188 33.07 -3.97 -23.45
N HIS A 189 32.47 -5.14 -23.65
CA HIS A 189 33.09 -6.46 -23.38
C HIS A 189 33.58 -6.66 -21.92
N THR A 190 33.15 -5.80 -20.99
CA THR A 190 33.56 -5.86 -19.58
C THR A 190 33.12 -7.18 -18.93
N TYR A 191 31.97 -7.73 -19.35
CA TYR A 191 31.48 -9.03 -18.89
C TYR A 191 32.50 -10.17 -19.12
N GLU A 192 33.11 -10.25 -20.30
CA GLU A 192 34.12 -11.27 -20.63
C GLU A 192 35.42 -11.03 -19.86
N LEU A 193 35.84 -9.76 -19.75
CA LEU A 193 36.98 -9.32 -18.93
C LEU A 193 36.80 -9.56 -17.42
N LEU A 194 35.56 -9.67 -16.92
CA LEU A 194 35.31 -9.99 -15.51
C LEU A 194 35.57 -11.47 -15.23
N HIS A 195 35.41 -12.35 -16.22
CA HIS A 195 35.65 -13.80 -16.06
C HIS A 195 37.15 -14.12 -16.02
N THR A 196 37.99 -13.29 -16.63
CA THR A 196 39.46 -13.43 -16.62
C THR A 196 40.11 -12.92 -15.33
N LYS A 197 39.43 -12.08 -14.53
CA LYS A 197 39.93 -11.62 -13.23
C LYS A 197 39.81 -12.72 -12.17
N PRO A 198 40.66 -12.73 -11.12
CA PRO A 198 40.60 -13.71 -10.01
C PRO A 198 39.44 -13.44 -9.04
N VAL A 199 38.23 -13.19 -9.57
CA VAL A 199 37.02 -12.98 -8.78
C VAL A 199 36.22 -14.28 -8.72
N THR A 200 35.96 -14.79 -7.51
CA THR A 200 35.11 -15.98 -7.34
C THR A 200 33.64 -15.66 -7.61
N ALA A 201 32.88 -16.66 -8.06
CA ALA A 201 31.45 -16.52 -8.36
C ALA A 201 30.66 -15.91 -7.19
N GLY A 202 30.85 -16.45 -5.98
CA GLY A 202 30.22 -15.92 -4.76
C GLY A 202 30.60 -14.46 -4.49
N LYS A 203 31.88 -14.09 -4.64
CA LYS A 203 32.34 -12.70 -4.42
C LYS A 203 31.73 -11.71 -5.41
N TYR A 204 31.43 -12.15 -6.63
CA TYR A 204 30.78 -11.33 -7.67
C TYR A 204 29.29 -11.18 -7.39
N VAL A 205 28.55 -12.30 -7.33
CA VAL A 205 27.08 -12.30 -7.17
C VAL A 205 26.68 -11.61 -5.87
N MET A 206 27.29 -11.98 -4.74
CA MET A 206 27.01 -11.31 -3.46
C MET A 206 27.39 -9.83 -3.49
N GLY A 207 28.47 -9.46 -4.19
CA GLY A 207 28.85 -8.07 -4.35
C GLY A 207 27.79 -7.23 -5.07
N LYS A 208 27.17 -7.79 -6.11
CA LYS A 208 26.09 -7.14 -6.88
C LYS A 208 24.77 -7.11 -6.11
N VAL A 209 24.36 -8.24 -5.53
CA VAL A 209 23.14 -8.35 -4.72
C VAL A 209 23.21 -7.39 -3.53
N SER A 210 24.29 -7.44 -2.75
CA SER A 210 24.45 -6.54 -1.60
C SER A 210 24.49 -5.07 -2.01
N ALA A 211 25.09 -4.72 -3.16
CA ALA A 211 25.08 -3.34 -3.65
C ALA A 211 23.67 -2.87 -4.04
N GLY A 212 22.94 -3.67 -4.84
CA GLY A 212 21.56 -3.35 -5.23
C GLY A 212 20.63 -3.22 -4.01
N PHE A 213 20.74 -4.15 -3.07
CA PHE A 213 19.95 -4.14 -1.84
C PHE A 213 20.30 -2.94 -0.94
N THR A 214 21.59 -2.62 -0.77
CA THR A 214 22.02 -1.49 0.07
C THR A 214 21.56 -0.15 -0.51
N ILE A 215 21.52 -0.01 -1.83
CA ILE A 215 20.98 1.20 -2.46
C ILE A 215 19.49 1.37 -2.14
N CYS A 216 18.72 0.28 -2.22
CA CYS A 216 17.31 0.31 -1.82
C CYS A 216 17.16 0.65 -0.33
N LEU A 217 18.00 0.07 0.53
CA LEU A 217 18.01 0.36 1.97
C LEU A 217 18.35 1.82 2.28
N LEU A 218 19.29 2.42 1.55
CA LEU A 218 19.66 3.82 1.71
C LEU A 218 18.48 4.75 1.40
N VAL A 219 17.77 4.50 0.29
CA VAL A 219 16.57 5.27 -0.06
C VAL A 219 15.47 5.08 0.96
N LEU A 220 15.22 3.84 1.39
CA LEU A 220 14.24 3.55 2.45
C LEU A 220 14.60 4.24 3.77
N THR A 221 15.89 4.34 4.13
CA THR A 221 16.33 5.05 5.33
C THR A 221 16.00 6.53 5.25
N ILE A 222 16.25 7.16 4.09
CA ILE A 222 15.89 8.56 3.83
C ILE A 222 14.37 8.74 3.95
N LEU A 223 13.58 7.86 3.34
CA LEU A 223 12.12 7.91 3.40
C LEU A 223 11.61 7.75 4.85
N ASN A 224 12.12 6.77 5.60
CA ASN A 224 11.69 6.54 6.99
C ASN A 224 11.93 7.78 7.86
N ILE A 225 13.11 8.39 7.77
CA ILE A 225 13.44 9.58 8.55
C ILE A 225 12.59 10.78 8.11
N LEU A 226 12.49 11.00 6.80
CA LEU A 226 11.74 12.14 6.25
C LEU A 226 10.26 12.07 6.61
N PHE A 227 9.61 10.92 6.38
CA PHE A 227 8.17 10.76 6.65
C PHE A 227 7.86 10.71 8.14
N TRP A 228 8.78 10.21 8.97
CA TRP A 228 8.66 10.36 10.42
C TRP A 228 8.71 11.84 10.84
N VAL A 229 9.66 12.63 10.31
CA VAL A 229 9.75 14.07 10.60
C VAL A 229 8.52 14.81 10.09
N LEU A 230 8.04 14.53 8.88
CA LEU A 230 6.82 15.13 8.35
C LEU A 230 5.61 14.79 9.23
N CYS A 231 5.45 13.52 9.60
CA CYS A 231 4.37 13.10 10.49
C CYS A 231 4.43 13.86 11.83
N ARG A 232 5.62 14.01 12.42
CA ARG A 232 5.83 14.80 13.66
C ARG A 232 5.48 16.29 13.49
N ILE A 233 5.78 16.89 12.35
CA ILE A 233 5.53 18.32 12.09
C ILE A 233 4.03 18.56 11.92
N TYR A 234 3.37 17.78 11.07
CA TYR A 234 1.96 17.99 10.73
C TYR A 234 1.01 17.64 11.88
N THR A 235 1.37 16.66 12.72
CA THR A 235 0.51 16.22 13.84
C THR A 235 0.91 16.85 15.18
N LYS A 236 1.82 17.84 15.16
CA LYS A 236 2.38 18.45 16.38
C LYS A 236 1.29 19.02 17.29
N ASP A 237 0.32 19.70 16.69
CA ASP A 237 -0.74 20.40 17.42
C ASP A 237 -1.97 19.50 17.66
N SER A 238 -2.04 18.34 16.99
CA SER A 238 -3.11 17.35 17.12
C SER A 238 -2.98 16.44 18.35
N GLY A 239 -1.88 16.54 19.11
CA GLY A 239 -1.64 15.69 20.30
C GLY A 239 -1.34 14.22 19.99
N PHE A 240 -1.17 13.84 18.72
CA PHE A 240 -0.95 12.46 18.34
C PHE A 240 0.46 11.96 18.69
N GLU A 241 0.53 10.73 19.19
CA GLU A 241 1.81 10.06 19.40
C GLU A 241 2.41 9.57 18.08
N VAL A 242 3.67 9.93 17.83
CA VAL A 242 4.41 9.58 16.61
C VAL A 242 5.77 8.99 16.95
N ARG A 243 5.97 7.71 16.62
CA ARG A 243 7.18 6.94 16.90
C ARG A 243 7.91 6.56 15.60
N LEU A 244 9.22 6.79 15.55
CA LEU A 244 10.07 6.36 14.43
C LEU A 244 10.04 4.84 14.23
N TRP A 245 9.92 4.09 15.33
CA TRP A 245 9.89 2.63 15.29
C TRP A 245 8.75 2.08 14.43
N ASP A 246 7.60 2.74 14.37
CA ASP A 246 6.46 2.26 13.57
C ASP A 246 6.77 2.25 12.07
N PHE A 247 7.50 3.28 11.60
CA PHE A 247 7.98 3.38 10.23
C PHE A 247 9.02 2.31 9.93
N VAL A 248 10.00 2.15 10.83
CA VAL A 248 11.09 1.17 10.68
C VAL A 248 10.52 -0.25 10.68
N ALA A 249 9.65 -0.58 11.63
CA ALA A 249 8.99 -1.88 11.71
C ALA A 249 8.16 -2.18 10.46
N SER A 250 7.35 -1.23 9.99
CA SER A 250 6.55 -1.42 8.77
C SER A 250 7.45 -1.61 7.54
N THR A 251 8.55 -0.87 7.43
CA THR A 251 9.53 -1.03 6.35
C THR A 251 10.20 -2.41 6.39
N VAL A 252 10.64 -2.85 7.56
CA VAL A 252 11.32 -4.13 7.75
C VAL A 252 10.37 -5.29 7.45
N LEU A 253 9.13 -5.22 7.91
CA LEU A 253 8.16 -6.30 7.77
C LEU A 253 7.56 -6.38 6.37
N TYR A 254 7.29 -5.24 5.71
CA TYR A 254 6.46 -5.21 4.50
C TYR A 254 7.18 -4.77 3.23
N ILE A 255 8.40 -4.21 3.32
CA ILE A 255 9.14 -3.70 2.15
C ILE A 255 10.47 -4.42 1.95
N LEU A 256 11.27 -4.61 3.00
CA LEU A 256 12.62 -5.17 2.85
C LEU A 256 12.67 -6.57 2.20
N PRO A 257 11.78 -7.52 2.54
CA PRO A 257 11.80 -8.83 1.89
C PRO A 257 11.43 -8.74 0.40
N ASN A 258 10.52 -7.83 0.04
CA ASN A 258 10.20 -7.54 -1.36
C ASN A 258 11.43 -7.01 -2.10
N MET A 259 12.16 -6.06 -1.52
CA MET A 259 13.39 -5.52 -2.12
C MET A 259 14.46 -6.59 -2.31
N LEU A 260 14.63 -7.49 -1.32
CA LEU A 260 15.57 -8.61 -1.43
C LEU A 260 15.19 -9.56 -2.57
N MET A 261 13.90 -9.89 -2.70
CA MET A 261 13.38 -10.72 -3.78
C MET A 261 13.62 -10.08 -5.15
N ILE A 262 13.26 -8.80 -5.30
CA ILE A 262 13.42 -8.05 -6.56
C ILE A 262 14.89 -8.05 -7.00
N VAL A 263 15.81 -7.72 -6.10
CA VAL A 263 17.26 -7.72 -6.39
C VAL A 263 17.74 -9.12 -6.78
N SER A 264 17.25 -10.16 -6.10
CA SER A 264 17.64 -11.56 -6.36
C SER A 264 17.16 -12.03 -7.73
N ILE A 265 15.88 -11.81 -8.06
CA ILE A 265 15.31 -12.16 -9.37
C ILE A 265 16.01 -11.39 -10.48
N TYR A 266 16.23 -10.08 -10.30
CA TYR A 266 16.88 -9.27 -11.32
C TYR A 266 18.31 -9.75 -11.58
N THR A 267 19.03 -10.13 -10.52
CA THR A 267 20.36 -10.73 -10.63
C THR A 267 20.29 -12.03 -11.44
N LEU A 268 19.37 -12.93 -11.11
CA LEU A 268 19.20 -14.19 -11.82
C LEU A 268 18.92 -13.97 -13.32
N ILE A 269 17.97 -13.10 -13.65
CA ILE A 269 17.61 -12.78 -15.05
C ILE A 269 18.81 -12.19 -15.78
N SER A 270 19.48 -11.21 -15.17
CA SER A 270 20.67 -10.57 -15.77
C SER A 270 21.77 -11.59 -16.06
N LEU A 271 21.93 -12.60 -15.18
CA LEU A 271 22.85 -13.70 -15.40
C LEU A 271 22.36 -14.64 -16.50
N ILE A 272 21.12 -15.11 -16.48
CA ILE A 272 20.59 -16.05 -17.49
C ILE A 272 20.73 -15.48 -18.90
N PHE A 273 20.24 -14.26 -19.12
CA PHE A 273 20.18 -13.65 -20.44
C PHE A 273 21.47 -12.93 -20.87
N LYS A 274 22.48 -12.82 -19.98
CA LYS A 274 23.67 -11.96 -20.17
C LYS A 274 23.30 -10.50 -20.50
N ASN A 275 22.07 -10.12 -20.18
CA ASN A 275 21.48 -8.84 -20.48
C ASN A 275 20.47 -8.55 -19.38
N PRO A 276 20.53 -7.38 -18.72
CA PRO A 276 19.55 -7.02 -17.69
C PRO A 276 18.21 -6.56 -18.25
N LEU A 277 18.12 -6.18 -19.53
CA LEU A 277 16.90 -5.61 -20.12
C LEU A 277 15.65 -6.51 -19.98
N PRO A 278 15.72 -7.84 -20.15
CA PRO A 278 14.57 -8.72 -19.90
C PRO A 278 14.06 -8.68 -18.45
N GLY A 279 14.87 -8.23 -17.49
CA GLY A 279 14.47 -8.08 -16.09
C GLY A 279 13.41 -7.00 -15.89
N VAL A 280 13.38 -5.97 -16.74
CA VAL A 280 12.41 -4.87 -16.64
C VAL A 280 10.97 -5.36 -16.89
N PRO A 281 10.61 -5.92 -18.07
CA PRO A 281 9.24 -6.41 -18.29
C PRO A 281 8.84 -7.53 -17.34
N LEU A 282 9.76 -8.41 -16.94
CA LEU A 282 9.47 -9.46 -15.97
C LEU A 282 9.12 -8.92 -14.57
N LEU A 283 9.85 -7.90 -14.09
CA LEU A 283 9.50 -7.26 -12.82
C LEU A 283 8.19 -6.48 -12.90
N ILE A 284 7.87 -5.88 -14.05
CA ILE A 284 6.55 -5.24 -14.27
C ILE A 284 5.44 -6.29 -14.18
N LEU A 285 5.59 -7.43 -14.84
CA LEU A 285 4.62 -8.54 -14.75
C LEU A 285 4.48 -9.05 -13.30
N TYR A 286 5.59 -9.13 -12.56
CA TYR A 286 5.56 -9.57 -11.18
C TYR A 286 4.89 -8.55 -10.24
N MET A 287 5.10 -7.25 -10.48
CA MET A 287 4.37 -6.17 -9.84
C MET A 287 2.87 -6.30 -10.11
N VAL A 288 2.46 -6.47 -11.37
CA VAL A 288 1.05 -6.63 -11.75
C VAL A 288 0.44 -7.83 -11.04
N TYR A 289 1.10 -9.00 -11.08
CA TYR A 289 0.67 -10.18 -10.34
C TYR A 289 0.44 -9.90 -8.85
N SER A 290 1.37 -9.18 -8.23
CA SER A 290 1.35 -8.87 -6.80
C SER A 290 0.28 -7.84 -6.40
N ASN A 291 -0.17 -7.02 -7.36
CA ASN A 291 -1.16 -5.96 -7.13
C ASN A 291 -2.58 -6.32 -7.60
N LEU A 292 -2.74 -7.39 -8.38
CA LEU A 292 -4.06 -7.85 -8.81
C LEU A 292 -4.90 -8.28 -7.59
N GLY A 293 -6.14 -7.82 -7.50
CA GLY A 293 -7.13 -8.34 -6.56
C GLY A 293 -7.50 -9.80 -6.85
N GLY A 294 -8.34 -10.36 -6.01
CA GLY A 294 -8.92 -11.70 -6.18
C GLY A 294 -10.26 -11.79 -5.44
N THR A 295 -10.94 -12.91 -5.62
CA THR A 295 -12.15 -13.26 -4.86
C THR A 295 -11.81 -14.25 -3.77
N ASN A 296 -12.33 -14.04 -2.55
CA ASN A 296 -12.24 -15.06 -1.50
C ASN A 296 -13.23 -16.21 -1.76
N ALA A 297 -13.22 -17.21 -0.87
CA ALA A 297 -14.13 -18.36 -0.94
C ALA A 297 -15.62 -17.97 -0.86
N GLU A 298 -15.91 -16.77 -0.33
CA GLU A 298 -17.25 -16.21 -0.16
C GLU A 298 -17.67 -15.35 -1.37
N GLY A 299 -16.82 -15.22 -2.40
CA GLY A 299 -17.09 -14.44 -3.60
C GLY A 299 -16.84 -12.94 -3.47
N VAL A 300 -16.31 -12.46 -2.33
CA VAL A 300 -15.99 -11.04 -2.10
C VAL A 300 -14.69 -10.69 -2.82
N TYR A 301 -14.78 -9.75 -3.77
CA TYR A 301 -13.61 -9.21 -4.46
C TYR A 301 -12.85 -8.26 -3.54
N GLY A 302 -11.54 -8.43 -3.45
CA GLY A 302 -10.68 -7.59 -2.64
C GLY A 302 -9.21 -7.88 -2.86
N TYR A 303 -8.36 -7.19 -2.11
CA TYR A 303 -6.93 -7.49 -2.09
C TYR A 303 -6.65 -8.63 -1.10
N TRP A 304 -6.33 -9.80 -1.64
CA TRP A 304 -5.96 -10.98 -0.86
C TRP A 304 -4.47 -11.28 -1.03
N GLY A 305 -3.81 -11.68 0.05
CA GLY A 305 -2.39 -12.03 0.02
C GLY A 305 -2.12 -13.17 -0.98
N LYS A 306 -1.29 -12.91 -1.99
CA LYS A 306 -0.90 -13.92 -2.98
C LYS A 306 0.45 -14.56 -2.62
N PRO A 307 0.62 -15.87 -2.84
CA PRO A 307 1.91 -16.51 -2.68
C PRO A 307 2.98 -15.80 -3.51
N LEU A 308 4.13 -15.53 -2.89
CA LEU A 308 5.24 -14.80 -3.51
C LEU A 308 4.89 -13.39 -3.97
N ALA A 309 3.82 -12.73 -3.51
CA ALA A 309 3.60 -11.32 -3.86
C ALA A 309 4.74 -10.43 -3.33
N ILE A 310 5.31 -9.58 -4.19
CA ILE A 310 6.35 -8.58 -3.82
C ILE A 310 5.76 -7.21 -3.45
N MET A 311 4.48 -7.19 -3.09
CA MET A 311 3.78 -6.01 -2.60
C MET A 311 2.87 -6.43 -1.46
N VAL A 312 2.73 -5.53 -0.48
CA VAL A 312 1.77 -5.67 0.62
C VAL A 312 0.92 -4.41 0.59
N ARG A 313 -0.38 -4.57 0.33
CA ARG A 313 -1.35 -3.47 0.23
C ARG A 313 -2.18 -3.38 1.51
N PHE A 314 -2.57 -2.15 1.86
CA PHE A 314 -3.47 -1.83 2.96
C PHE A 314 -4.67 -1.05 2.40
N PRO A 315 -5.65 -1.74 1.81
CA PRO A 315 -6.73 -1.12 1.04
C PRO A 315 -7.76 -0.36 1.90
N GLY A 316 -7.99 -0.76 3.16
CA GLY A 316 -8.94 -0.09 4.06
C GLY A 316 -8.51 1.34 4.45
N GLN A 317 -9.34 2.08 5.19
CA GLN A 317 -9.02 3.45 5.64
C GLN A 317 -7.72 3.55 6.44
N LEU A 318 -7.27 4.77 6.72
CA LEU A 318 -6.14 5.04 7.62
C LEU A 318 -6.19 4.20 8.91
N PHE A 319 -7.35 4.15 9.57
CA PHE A 319 -7.53 3.41 10.84
C PHE A 319 -8.01 1.96 10.67
N ASP A 320 -8.06 1.45 9.44
CA ASP A 320 -8.32 0.04 9.09
C ASP A 320 -7.19 -0.52 8.19
N THR A 321 -5.98 -0.52 8.75
CA THR A 321 -4.77 -1.01 8.07
C THR A 321 -4.45 -2.44 8.46
N THR A 322 -5.44 -3.33 8.43
CA THR A 322 -5.20 -4.75 8.70
C THR A 322 -4.31 -5.35 7.61
N PRO A 323 -3.18 -6.00 7.97
CA PRO A 323 -2.33 -6.63 6.96
C PRO A 323 -3.09 -7.80 6.31
N PRO A 324 -2.88 -8.04 5.01
CA PRO A 324 -3.50 -9.18 4.33
C PRO A 324 -3.20 -10.50 5.05
N PRO A 325 -4.14 -11.45 5.07
CA PRO A 325 -3.90 -12.78 5.62
C PRO A 325 -2.61 -13.37 5.04
N MET A 326 -1.81 -14.02 5.90
CA MET A 326 -0.54 -14.65 5.54
C MET A 326 0.56 -13.69 5.05
N ALA A 327 0.42 -12.36 5.19
CA ALA A 327 1.44 -11.41 4.76
C ALA A 327 2.83 -11.74 5.36
N LEU A 328 2.93 -11.96 6.68
CA LEU A 328 4.21 -12.29 7.33
C LEU A 328 4.80 -13.64 6.88
N LEU A 329 3.94 -14.62 6.59
CA LEU A 329 4.37 -15.92 6.06
C LEU A 329 4.94 -15.74 4.65
N ASN A 330 4.25 -14.99 3.80
CA ASN A 330 4.73 -14.66 2.47
C ASN A 330 6.07 -13.92 2.53
N GLN A 331 6.20 -12.91 3.40
CA GLN A 331 7.45 -12.17 3.60
C GLN A 331 8.61 -13.08 4.03
N SER A 332 8.35 -14.05 4.92
CA SER A 332 9.34 -15.07 5.32
C SER A 332 9.72 -15.96 4.13
N PHE A 333 8.74 -16.39 3.34
CA PHE A 333 8.98 -17.21 2.15
C PHE A 333 9.78 -16.46 1.07
N LEU A 334 9.53 -15.16 0.88
CA LEU A 334 10.30 -14.33 -0.04
C LEU A 334 11.80 -14.31 0.33
N ILE A 335 12.13 -14.23 1.63
CA ILE A 335 13.53 -14.27 2.09
C ILE A 335 14.16 -15.62 1.73
N ILE A 336 13.49 -16.72 2.05
CA ILE A 336 13.98 -18.08 1.78
C ILE A 336 14.23 -18.28 0.28
N VAL A 337 13.24 -17.93 -0.55
CA VAL A 337 13.35 -18.07 -2.01
C VAL A 337 14.44 -17.15 -2.57
N SER A 338 14.61 -15.94 -2.02
CA SER A 338 15.71 -15.05 -2.41
C SER A 338 17.07 -15.70 -2.18
N VAL A 339 17.28 -16.34 -1.02
CA VAL A 339 18.53 -17.06 -0.72
C VAL A 339 18.77 -18.17 -1.73
N VAL A 340 17.74 -18.96 -2.06
CA VAL A 340 17.84 -20.03 -3.07
C VAL A 340 18.20 -19.45 -4.45
N ILE A 341 17.55 -18.36 -4.87
CA ILE A 341 17.84 -17.68 -6.14
C ILE A 341 19.28 -17.18 -6.20
N ILE A 342 19.80 -16.64 -5.10
CA ILE A 342 21.20 -16.18 -4.99
C ILE A 342 22.16 -17.36 -5.14
N LEU A 343 21.89 -18.50 -4.50
CA LEU A 343 22.70 -19.72 -4.63
C LEU A 343 22.70 -20.26 -6.06
N ILE A 344 21.55 -20.29 -6.72
CA ILE A 344 21.42 -20.65 -8.14
C ILE A 344 22.23 -19.69 -9.01
N SER A 345 22.13 -18.38 -8.75
CA SER A 345 22.87 -17.34 -9.47
C SER A 345 24.39 -17.53 -9.36
N ILE A 346 24.90 -17.89 -8.18
CA ILE A 346 26.31 -18.22 -7.95
C ILE A 346 26.73 -19.42 -8.81
N GLN A 347 25.89 -20.45 -8.86
CA GLN A 347 26.18 -21.65 -9.64
C GLN A 347 26.18 -21.39 -11.15
N ILE A 348 25.24 -20.59 -11.65
CA ILE A 348 25.19 -20.15 -13.07
C ILE A 348 26.47 -19.38 -13.42
N TRP A 349 26.89 -18.44 -12.57
CA TRP A 349 28.13 -17.70 -12.79
C TRP A 349 29.36 -18.60 -12.80
N LYS A 350 29.44 -19.56 -11.85
CA LYS A 350 30.57 -20.49 -11.75
C LYS A 350 30.72 -21.34 -13.03
N ARG A 351 29.62 -21.86 -13.57
CA ARG A 351 29.61 -22.71 -14.78
C ARG A 351 30.06 -21.97 -16.04
N ARG A 352 29.91 -20.64 -16.09
CA ARG A 352 30.24 -19.81 -17.26
C ARG A 352 31.67 -19.27 -17.26
N ARG A 353 32.46 -19.57 -16.23
CA ARG A 353 33.87 -19.19 -16.11
C ARG A 353 34.84 -20.24 -16.69
N ILE A 354 34.31 -21.41 -17.03
CA ILE A 354 34.94 -22.43 -17.87
C ILE A 354 34.53 -22.10 -19.31
#